data_AF-A0A535D239-F1
#
_entry.id   AF-A0A535D239-F1
#
_cell.length_a   1.000
_cell.length_b   1.000
_cell.length_c   1.000
_cell.angle_alpha   90.00
_cell.angle_beta   90.00
_cell.angle_gamma   90.00
#
_symmetry.space_group_name_H-M   'P 1'
#
loop_
_entity.id
_entity.type
_entity.pdbx_description
1 polymer ?
#
loop_
_entity_poly.entity_id
_entity_poly.type
_entity_poly.pdbx_seq_one_letter_code
_entity_poly.pdbx_strand_id
1 'polypeptide(L)'
;MSYSSTRVRAGGLQWGVLWPASTIYSSEGHRERRPPLRSALSVTHVETSLAALVRRTSCRSSAASSLGSTLNLKCSPRDLPAMRDEAVESLRALNEVVERLRAPGGCPWDGEQTHRTLRPYLLEETYEVLDAIDSRGPETLREELGDLLLQVLMHCAIAQESEEGFDIGDVADVVRAKMVHRHPHVFGDLAVGGAADVVVNWEKLKKSEKQTRLSLLDGVPHALPALAYAQGVQKRPARVGFDETPTVARALDSVREALDTLRSLAATAPAASLQGQDWAISNGDTGAAAAEDAIGALLFATVALARQLRVIPEEALRGRASRFADRFRALETRAREDGVDLHDLGMSEWRRRWDAAATLSNQG
;
A
#
# COMPACT_ATOMS: atom_id res chain seq x y z
N MET A 1 15.42 40.35 -39.92
CA MET A 1 16.78 39.91 -40.29
C MET A 1 17.50 39.52 -39.00
N SER A 2 18.00 38.29 -38.96
CA SER A 2 18.90 37.67 -37.96
C SER A 2 18.56 37.77 -36.48
N TYR A 3 17.99 36.69 -35.94
CA TYR A 3 18.11 36.32 -34.52
C TYR A 3 19.42 35.56 -34.31
N SER A 4 20.24 36.04 -33.37
CA SER A 4 21.52 35.45 -33.00
C SER A 4 21.36 34.51 -31.81
N SER A 5 22.07 33.38 -31.89
CA SER A 5 22.10 32.25 -30.96
C SER A 5 22.63 32.64 -29.59
N THR A 6 21.98 32.18 -28.52
CA THR A 6 22.65 31.99 -27.22
C THR A 6 22.35 30.57 -26.70
N ARG A 7 23.40 29.74 -26.64
CA ARG A 7 23.40 28.41 -26.03
C ARG A 7 23.18 28.53 -24.52
N VAL A 8 22.23 27.78 -23.98
CA VAL A 8 22.16 27.48 -22.55
C VAL A 8 22.68 26.06 -22.35
N ARG A 9 23.72 25.92 -21.51
CA ARG A 9 24.29 24.63 -21.10
C ARG A 9 23.31 23.91 -20.19
N ALA A 10 23.09 22.63 -20.46
CA ALA A 10 22.43 21.70 -19.56
C ALA A 10 23.33 21.44 -18.33
N GLY A 11 22.88 21.87 -17.16
CA GLY A 11 23.42 21.44 -15.88
C GLY A 11 22.57 20.28 -15.37
N GLY A 12 23.20 19.11 -15.19
CA GLY A 12 22.56 17.92 -14.65
C GLY A 12 22.15 18.12 -13.19
N LEU A 13 20.91 17.75 -12.88
CA LEU A 13 20.42 17.61 -11.51
C LEU A 13 20.59 16.14 -11.10
N GLN A 14 21.56 15.95 -10.22
CA GLN A 14 21.81 14.71 -9.50
C GLN A 14 20.83 14.68 -8.32
N TRP A 15 19.88 13.75 -8.31
CA TRP A 15 18.97 13.56 -7.18
C TRP A 15 19.71 12.80 -6.08
N GLY A 16 20.13 13.56 -5.05
CA GLY A 16 20.79 13.04 -3.86
C GLY A 16 19.78 12.80 -2.74
N VAL A 17 19.85 11.59 -2.17
CA VAL A 17 19.33 11.17 -0.87
C VAL A 17 19.44 12.30 0.16
N LEU A 18 18.30 12.78 0.65
CA LEU A 18 18.22 13.76 1.74
C LEU A 18 17.80 13.07 3.04
N TRP A 19 18.73 12.32 3.63
CA TRP A 19 18.77 12.15 5.08
C TRP A 19 20.21 11.92 5.54
N PRO A 20 20.83 12.85 6.29
CA PRO A 20 21.89 12.49 7.20
C PRO A 20 21.33 12.47 8.62
N ALA A 21 21.14 11.25 9.13
CA ALA A 21 21.15 11.01 10.56
C ALA A 21 22.56 11.32 11.08
N SER A 22 22.70 12.33 11.94
CA SER A 22 23.50 12.32 13.18
C SER A 22 23.95 13.73 13.61
N THR A 23 23.77 13.97 14.91
CA THR A 23 24.51 14.93 15.75
C THR A 23 24.07 16.40 15.69
N ILE A 24 23.49 16.90 16.79
CA ILE A 24 23.99 18.05 17.57
C ILE A 24 23.39 18.02 19.00
N TYR A 25 24.20 18.53 19.91
CA TYR A 25 24.33 18.27 21.34
C TYR A 25 23.39 19.07 22.24
N SER A 26 23.28 18.57 23.47
CA SER A 26 22.78 19.13 24.72
C SER A 26 23.03 20.64 24.97
N SER A 27 22.01 21.34 25.50
CA SER A 27 22.19 22.32 26.59
C SER A 27 20.88 22.58 27.35
N GLU A 28 20.99 22.59 28.67
CA GLU A 28 19.95 22.75 29.68
C GLU A 28 19.20 24.09 29.66
N GLY A 29 17.98 24.08 30.22
CA GLY A 29 17.49 25.16 31.07
C GLY A 29 16.43 26.10 30.48
N HIS A 30 15.15 25.79 30.67
CA HIS A 30 14.30 26.48 31.65
C HIS A 30 12.84 26.00 31.59
N ARG A 31 12.32 25.67 32.78
CA ARG A 31 10.89 25.45 33.05
C ARG A 31 10.10 26.71 32.76
N GLU A 32 8.96 26.56 32.08
CA GLU A 32 7.78 27.36 32.39
C GLU A 32 6.50 26.56 32.15
N ARG A 33 5.67 26.50 33.20
CA ARG A 33 4.40 25.80 33.25
C ARG A 33 3.34 26.59 32.48
N ARG A 34 2.51 25.93 31.68
CA ARG A 34 1.22 26.47 31.22
C ARG A 34 0.04 25.61 31.73
N PRO A 35 -1.13 26.22 31.96
CA PRO A 35 -2.15 25.76 32.91
C PRO A 35 -3.10 24.72 32.30
N PRO A 36 -3.88 23.98 33.11
CA PRO A 36 -4.86 23.03 32.59
C PRO A 36 -6.13 23.77 32.16
N LEU A 37 -6.63 23.46 30.98
CA LEU A 37 -8.02 23.74 30.60
C LEU A 37 -8.85 22.47 30.70
N ARG A 38 -9.94 22.61 31.46
CA ARG A 38 -10.97 21.64 31.86
C ARG A 38 -11.66 21.04 30.62
N SER A 39 -12.24 19.84 30.63
CA SER A 39 -13.32 19.44 31.53
C SER A 39 -13.59 17.93 31.42
N ALA A 40 -14.00 17.35 32.55
CA ALA A 40 -14.30 15.94 32.68
C ALA A 40 -15.63 15.57 31.99
N LEU A 41 -15.56 14.63 31.05
CA LEU A 41 -16.65 13.72 30.75
C LEU A 41 -16.19 12.33 31.18
N SER A 42 -16.84 11.82 32.23
CA SER A 42 -16.52 10.53 32.85
C SER A 42 -16.88 9.38 31.90
N VAL A 43 -15.89 8.77 31.26
CA VAL A 43 -16.04 7.43 30.66
C VAL A 43 -15.73 6.39 31.74
N THR A 44 -16.58 6.31 32.75
CA THR A 44 -16.61 5.13 33.62
C THR A 44 -17.59 4.15 32.99
N HIS A 45 -17.10 3.19 32.18
CA HIS A 45 -17.73 1.87 31.94
C HIS A 45 -16.95 0.92 31.00
N VAL A 46 -15.69 1.20 30.63
CA VAL A 46 -14.90 0.30 29.74
C VAL A 46 -13.71 -0.38 30.43
N GLU A 47 -13.25 0.10 31.59
CA GLU A 47 -12.06 -0.47 32.26
C GLU A 47 -12.31 -1.83 32.94
N THR A 48 -13.55 -2.21 33.23
CA THR A 48 -13.85 -3.40 34.03
C THR A 48 -13.76 -4.72 33.25
N SER A 49 -13.80 -4.70 31.91
CA SER A 49 -13.86 -5.93 31.10
C SER A 49 -12.50 -6.48 30.69
N LEU A 50 -11.47 -5.64 30.52
CA LEU A 50 -10.15 -6.11 30.08
C LEU A 50 -9.30 -6.71 31.21
N ALA A 51 -9.35 -6.14 32.42
CA ALA A 51 -8.63 -6.67 33.58
C ALA A 51 -9.22 -8.00 34.10
N ALA A 52 -10.51 -8.25 33.86
CA ALA A 52 -11.18 -9.49 34.27
C ALA A 52 -10.88 -10.68 33.34
N LEU A 53 -10.52 -10.43 32.08
CA LEU A 53 -10.30 -11.47 31.07
C LEU A 53 -8.92 -12.16 31.21
N VAL A 54 -7.94 -11.50 31.84
CA VAL A 54 -6.56 -12.00 31.97
C VAL A 54 -6.39 -13.02 33.12
N ARG A 55 -7.41 -13.24 33.97
CA ARG A 55 -7.27 -14.08 35.19
C ARG A 55 -7.98 -15.43 35.21
N ARG A 56 -8.45 -15.97 34.07
CA ARG A 56 -9.13 -17.29 34.07
C ARG A 56 -8.66 -18.24 32.98
N THR A 57 -7.41 -18.70 33.08
CA THR A 57 -6.98 -20.00 32.50
C THR A 57 -5.78 -20.57 33.28
N SER A 58 -5.99 -21.00 34.53
CA SER A 58 -5.07 -21.95 35.15
C SER A 58 -5.50 -23.36 34.72
N CYS A 59 -4.89 -23.88 33.66
CA CYS A 59 -5.02 -25.29 33.32
C CYS A 59 -3.98 -26.07 34.13
N ARG A 60 -4.42 -26.76 35.18
CA ARG A 60 -3.62 -27.78 35.87
C ARG A 60 -3.41 -28.94 34.90
N SER A 61 -2.19 -29.13 34.40
CA SER A 61 -1.81 -30.39 33.76
C SER A 61 -1.47 -31.41 34.85
N SER A 62 -2.33 -32.42 34.98
CA SER A 62 -1.96 -33.67 35.64
C SER A 62 -1.11 -34.48 34.66
N ALA A 63 -0.02 -35.04 35.17
CA ALA A 63 0.84 -35.93 34.42
C ALA A 63 0.12 -37.28 34.19
N ALA A 64 0.00 -37.69 32.93
CA ALA A 64 -0.21 -39.08 32.56
C ALA A 64 0.44 -39.37 31.20
N SER A 65 1.36 -40.32 31.25
CA SER A 65 2.14 -40.93 30.18
C SER A 65 1.29 -41.75 29.19
N SER A 66 1.55 -41.62 27.88
CA SER A 66 1.83 -42.78 27.00
C SER A 66 2.05 -42.34 25.54
N LEU A 67 2.97 -43.04 24.89
CA LEU A 67 3.47 -42.95 23.52
C LEU A 67 2.38 -42.85 22.42
N GLY A 68 2.64 -42.03 21.40
CA GLY A 68 1.87 -41.97 20.16
C GLY A 68 2.27 -40.77 19.31
N SER A 69 3.24 -40.96 18.41
CA SER A 69 3.78 -39.94 17.52
C SER A 69 2.82 -39.60 16.37
N THR A 70 2.22 -38.43 16.44
CA THR A 70 1.82 -37.61 15.28
C THR A 70 2.15 -36.17 15.65
N LEU A 71 3.24 -35.64 15.09
CA LEU A 71 3.58 -34.21 15.20
C LEU A 71 2.57 -33.41 14.37
N ASN A 72 1.36 -33.27 14.92
CA ASN A 72 0.46 -32.17 14.60
C ASN A 72 1.16 -30.91 15.12
N LEU A 73 1.90 -30.24 14.25
CA LEU A 73 2.26 -28.83 14.42
C LEU A 73 0.97 -28.00 14.33
N LYS A 74 0.11 -28.14 15.35
CA LYS A 74 -0.84 -27.11 15.72
C LYS A 74 0.03 -25.95 16.14
N CYS A 75 0.15 -24.92 15.28
CA CYS A 75 0.53 -23.60 15.74
C CYS A 75 -0.40 -23.25 16.90
N SER A 76 0.11 -23.38 18.12
CA SER A 76 -0.52 -22.80 19.30
C SER A 76 -0.66 -21.30 19.03
N PRO A 77 -1.77 -20.66 19.42
CA PRO A 77 -1.75 -19.22 19.60
C PRO A 77 -0.53 -18.92 20.48
N ARG A 78 0.41 -18.11 19.99
CA ARG A 78 1.45 -17.59 20.88
C ARG A 78 0.69 -16.78 21.93
N ASP A 79 0.79 -17.18 23.20
CA ASP A 79 0.52 -16.30 24.33
C ASP A 79 1.52 -15.14 24.24
N LEU A 80 1.24 -14.17 23.37
CA LEU A 80 2.02 -12.95 23.29
C LEU A 80 1.66 -12.12 24.53
N PRO A 81 2.66 -11.63 25.27
CA PRO A 81 2.41 -10.78 26.42
C PRO A 81 1.62 -9.54 26.00
N ALA A 82 0.88 -8.97 26.95
CA ALA A 82 0.27 -7.65 26.80
C ALA A 82 1.33 -6.62 26.33
N MET A 83 0.87 -5.56 25.69
CA MET A 83 1.73 -4.48 25.21
C MET A 83 2.63 -3.98 26.36
N ARG A 84 3.94 -3.85 26.07
CA ARG A 84 4.91 -3.40 27.07
C ARG A 84 4.72 -1.92 27.37
N ASP A 85 4.93 -1.52 28.61
CA ASP A 85 4.83 -0.10 29.02
C ASP A 85 5.83 0.77 28.26
N GLU A 86 7.04 0.27 27.98
CA GLU A 86 8.02 1.03 27.19
C GLU A 86 7.56 1.26 25.74
N ALA A 87 6.69 0.39 25.21
CA ALA A 87 6.11 0.59 23.87
C ALA A 87 5.07 1.72 23.87
N VAL A 88 4.26 1.83 24.94
CA VAL A 88 3.35 2.98 25.14
C VAL A 88 4.17 4.27 25.17
N GLU A 89 5.25 4.27 25.95
CA GLU A 89 6.10 5.45 26.11
C GLU A 89 6.83 5.83 24.81
N SER A 90 7.30 4.85 24.04
CA SER A 90 7.93 5.10 22.74
C SER A 90 6.97 5.78 21.75
N LEU A 91 5.70 5.34 21.72
CA LEU A 91 4.68 5.95 20.87
C LEU A 91 4.34 7.37 21.31
N ARG A 92 4.22 7.61 22.63
CA ARG A 92 4.03 8.95 23.19
C ARG A 92 5.17 9.87 22.79
N ALA A 93 6.41 9.44 23.04
CA ALA A 93 7.60 10.24 22.77
C ALA A 93 7.70 10.62 21.27
N LEU A 94 7.36 9.70 20.36
CA LEU A 94 7.33 9.99 18.93
C LEU A 94 6.26 11.05 18.57
N ASN A 95 5.05 10.94 19.14
CA ASN A 95 4.01 11.94 18.94
C ASN A 95 4.43 13.33 19.46
N GLU A 96 5.06 13.39 20.64
CA GLU A 96 5.58 14.64 21.21
C GLU A 96 6.69 15.28 20.34
N VAL A 97 7.52 14.46 19.69
CA VAL A 97 8.50 14.95 18.70
C VAL A 97 7.79 15.61 17.52
N VAL A 98 6.77 14.97 16.96
CA VAL A 98 5.99 15.51 15.84
C VAL A 98 5.30 16.83 16.21
N GLU A 99 4.67 16.89 17.38
CA GLU A 99 4.06 18.12 17.89
C GLU A 99 5.11 19.24 18.08
N ARG A 100 6.29 18.90 18.59
CA ARG A 100 7.39 19.87 18.75
C ARG A 100 7.92 20.39 17.42
N LEU A 101 8.01 19.53 16.40
CA LEU A 101 8.44 19.92 15.06
C LEU A 101 7.47 20.93 14.43
N ARG A 102 6.15 20.79 14.65
CA ARG A 102 5.14 21.71 14.11
C ARG A 102 4.84 22.93 14.97
N ALA A 103 5.17 22.91 16.26
CA ALA A 103 4.94 24.02 17.17
C ALA A 103 5.69 25.32 16.76
N PRO A 104 5.27 26.51 17.21
CA PRO A 104 6.02 27.75 17.00
C PRO A 104 7.50 27.62 17.43
N GLY A 105 8.42 28.01 16.55
CA GLY A 105 9.86 27.82 16.75
C GLY A 105 10.34 26.37 16.58
N GLY A 106 9.52 25.50 15.99
CA GLY A 106 9.89 24.18 15.49
C GLY A 106 10.49 24.24 14.08
N CYS A 107 10.38 23.15 13.33
CA CYS A 107 10.88 23.04 11.96
C CYS A 107 9.97 23.82 10.99
N PRO A 108 10.51 24.78 10.21
CA PRO A 108 9.73 25.56 9.26
C PRO A 108 9.05 24.69 8.19
N TRP A 109 9.75 23.67 7.68
CA TRP A 109 9.20 22.79 6.66
C TRP A 109 8.03 21.97 7.20
N ASP A 110 8.16 21.40 8.40
CA ASP A 110 7.09 20.63 9.04
C ASP A 110 5.87 21.51 9.31
N GLY A 111 6.09 22.72 9.84
CA GLY A 111 5.01 23.69 10.12
C GLY A 111 4.22 24.12 8.87
N GLU A 112 4.85 24.15 7.69
CA GLU A 112 4.18 24.49 6.42
C GLU A 112 3.36 23.34 5.81
N GLN A 113 3.53 22.10 6.30
CA GLN A 113 2.82 20.96 5.73
C GLN A 113 1.32 20.99 6.04
N THR A 114 0.53 20.52 5.06
CA THR A 114 -0.92 20.32 5.15
C THR A 114 -1.28 18.89 4.77
N HIS A 115 -2.51 18.45 5.04
CA HIS A 115 -2.98 17.14 4.59
C HIS A 115 -2.77 16.92 3.07
N ARG A 116 -2.87 17.98 2.27
CA ARG A 116 -2.72 17.89 0.81
C ARG A 116 -1.27 17.75 0.37
N THR A 117 -0.34 18.47 1.01
CA THR A 117 1.09 18.43 0.66
C THR A 117 1.74 17.12 1.10
N LEU A 118 1.21 16.46 2.14
CA LEU A 118 1.69 15.17 2.62
C LEU A 118 1.24 13.94 1.80
N ARG A 119 0.23 14.09 0.93
CA ARG A 119 -0.30 12.98 0.10
C ARG A 119 0.75 12.18 -0.69
N PRO A 120 1.69 12.81 -1.43
CA PRO A 120 2.70 12.06 -2.16
C PRO A 120 3.59 11.23 -1.23
N TYR A 121 4.02 11.80 -0.10
CA TYR A 121 4.85 11.10 0.88
C TYR A 121 4.12 9.92 1.49
N LEU A 122 2.86 10.06 1.92
CA LEU A 122 2.06 8.94 2.41
C LEU A 122 1.97 7.78 1.38
N LEU A 123 1.89 8.10 0.10
CA LEU A 123 1.86 7.10 -0.97
C LEU A 123 3.23 6.44 -1.15
N GLU A 124 4.31 7.21 -1.08
CA GLU A 124 5.69 6.75 -1.12
C GLU A 124 5.97 5.77 0.03
N GLU A 125 5.76 6.17 1.29
CA GLU A 125 5.95 5.30 2.46
C GLU A 125 5.11 4.01 2.37
N THR A 126 3.90 4.11 1.82
CA THR A 126 3.06 2.92 1.60
C THR A 126 3.74 1.94 0.64
N TYR A 127 4.37 2.43 -0.43
CA TYR A 127 5.09 1.57 -1.37
C TYR A 127 6.43 1.06 -0.83
N GLU A 128 7.13 1.85 -0.01
CA GLU A 128 8.36 1.39 0.63
C GLU A 128 8.06 0.27 1.64
N VAL A 129 6.99 0.39 2.43
CA VAL A 129 6.49 -0.72 3.27
C VAL A 129 6.18 -1.97 2.44
N LEU A 130 5.51 -1.82 1.29
CA LEU A 130 5.20 -2.96 0.41
C LEU A 130 6.48 -3.61 -0.14
N ASP A 131 7.45 -2.82 -0.59
CA ASP A 131 8.74 -3.32 -1.07
C ASP A 131 9.53 -4.02 0.05
N ALA A 132 9.47 -3.49 1.26
CA ALA A 132 10.12 -4.08 2.42
C ALA A 132 9.52 -5.44 2.82
N ILE A 133 8.19 -5.59 2.71
CA ILE A 133 7.49 -6.87 2.90
C ILE A 133 7.98 -7.90 1.89
N ASP A 134 8.15 -7.50 0.63
CA ASP A 134 8.47 -8.41 -0.46
C ASP A 134 9.95 -8.82 -0.49
N SER A 135 10.87 -7.89 -0.19
CA SER A 135 12.28 -8.07 -0.60
C SER A 135 13.37 -7.59 0.36
N ARG A 136 13.05 -6.82 1.42
CA ARG A 136 14.09 -6.13 2.23
C ARG A 136 14.23 -6.60 3.69
N GLY A 137 13.38 -7.53 4.13
CA GLY A 137 13.53 -8.17 5.44
C GLY A 137 13.08 -7.32 6.64
N PRO A 138 13.23 -7.85 7.87
CA PRO A 138 12.55 -7.31 9.05
C PRO A 138 13.09 -5.99 9.60
N GLU A 139 14.35 -5.63 9.30
CA GLU A 139 14.94 -4.36 9.73
C GLU A 139 14.39 -3.21 8.88
N THR A 140 14.47 -3.31 7.56
CA THR A 140 13.86 -2.32 6.65
C THR A 140 12.36 -2.22 6.87
N LEU A 141 11.65 -3.36 7.02
CA LEU A 141 10.22 -3.30 7.33
C LEU A 141 9.90 -2.50 8.61
N ARG A 142 10.79 -2.54 9.62
CA ARG A 142 10.60 -1.75 10.84
C ARG A 142 10.78 -0.25 10.61
N GLU A 143 11.75 0.12 9.77
CA GLU A 143 12.01 1.50 9.35
C GLU A 143 10.81 2.06 8.58
N GLU A 144 10.39 1.38 7.50
CA GLU A 144 9.28 1.85 6.65
C GLU A 144 7.94 1.90 7.41
N LEU A 145 7.68 0.96 8.34
CA LEU A 145 6.50 1.03 9.20
C LEU A 145 6.56 2.21 10.18
N GLY A 146 7.78 2.61 10.59
CA GLY A 146 8.03 3.80 11.38
C GLY A 146 7.71 5.07 10.59
N ASP A 147 8.14 5.15 9.33
CA ASP A 147 7.89 6.30 8.46
C ASP A 147 6.40 6.40 8.07
N LEU A 148 5.75 5.27 7.79
CA LEU A 148 4.30 5.24 7.62
C LEU A 148 3.54 5.68 8.88
N LEU A 149 4.03 5.31 10.08
CA LEU A 149 3.47 5.79 11.35
C LEU A 149 3.69 7.29 11.52
N LEU A 150 4.86 7.81 11.15
CA LEU A 150 5.16 9.24 11.16
C LEU A 150 4.15 10.02 10.30
N GLN A 151 3.80 9.52 9.12
CA GLN A 151 2.77 10.15 8.27
C GLN A 151 1.40 10.22 8.97
N VAL A 152 1.00 9.18 9.70
CA VAL A 152 -0.24 9.19 10.50
C VAL A 152 -0.17 10.25 11.59
N LEU A 153 0.94 10.34 12.32
CA LEU A 153 1.12 11.31 13.39
C LEU A 153 1.15 12.75 12.86
N MET A 154 1.81 13.00 11.73
CA MET A 154 1.81 14.31 11.06
C MET A 154 0.40 14.76 10.68
N HIS A 155 -0.42 13.86 10.14
CA HIS A 155 -1.82 14.17 9.86
C HIS A 155 -2.65 14.43 11.12
N CYS A 156 -2.40 13.71 12.22
CA CYS A 156 -3.07 13.98 13.50
C CYS A 156 -2.65 15.34 14.05
N ALA A 157 -1.36 15.68 14.00
CA ALA A 157 -0.87 16.99 14.45
C ALA A 157 -1.45 18.15 13.63
N ILE A 158 -1.58 18.01 12.30
CA ILE A 158 -2.28 18.98 11.44
C ILE A 158 -3.76 19.10 11.85
N ALA A 159 -4.42 17.97 12.12
CA ALA A 159 -5.84 17.97 12.49
C ALA A 159 -6.07 18.70 13.84
N GLN A 160 -5.18 18.53 14.82
CA GLN A 160 -5.24 19.20 16.12
C GLN A 160 -5.15 20.73 16.04
N GLU A 161 -4.65 21.30 14.94
CA GLU A 161 -4.58 22.75 14.74
C GLU A 161 -5.96 23.40 14.51
N SER A 162 -6.99 22.59 14.25
CA SER A 162 -8.38 23.04 14.04
C SER A 162 -9.22 22.92 15.32
N GLU A 163 -10.21 23.80 15.51
CA GLU A 163 -11.11 23.76 16.68
C GLU A 163 -11.94 22.47 16.78
N GLU A 164 -12.32 21.91 15.62
CA GLU A 164 -13.01 20.62 15.49
C GLU A 164 -12.02 19.48 15.13
N GLY A 165 -10.75 19.68 15.47
CA GLY A 165 -9.67 18.74 15.22
C GLY A 165 -9.79 17.43 15.99
N PHE A 166 -8.86 16.52 15.72
CA PHE A 166 -8.71 15.24 16.42
C PHE A 166 -7.24 14.92 16.61
N ASP A 167 -6.93 14.11 17.61
CA ASP A 167 -5.57 13.64 17.87
C ASP A 167 -5.37 12.14 17.54
N ILE A 168 -4.17 11.62 17.82
CA ILE A 168 -3.85 10.21 17.61
C ILE A 168 -4.67 9.27 18.50
N GLY A 169 -5.06 9.73 19.70
CA GLY A 169 -5.93 9.00 20.62
C GLY A 169 -7.33 8.84 20.05
N ASP A 170 -7.91 9.91 19.50
CA ASP A 170 -9.22 9.87 18.83
C ASP A 170 -9.21 8.89 17.64
N VAL A 171 -8.17 8.93 16.80
CA VAL A 171 -8.00 8.00 15.69
C VAL A 171 -7.92 6.56 16.18
N ALA A 172 -7.13 6.30 17.23
CA ALA A 172 -7.00 4.98 17.83
C ALA A 172 -8.33 4.49 18.42
N ASP A 173 -9.08 5.35 19.09
CA ASP A 173 -10.37 5.05 19.72
C ASP A 173 -11.45 4.69 18.69
N VAL A 174 -11.52 5.44 17.58
CA VAL A 174 -12.41 5.13 16.46
C VAL A 174 -12.11 3.76 15.86
N VAL A 175 -10.83 3.43 15.66
CA VAL A 175 -10.43 2.11 15.13
C VAL A 175 -10.68 1.02 16.16
N ARG A 176 -10.35 1.24 17.44
CA ARG A 176 -10.58 0.29 18.54
C ARG A 176 -12.05 -0.08 18.66
N ALA A 177 -12.94 0.91 18.77
CA ALA A 177 -14.38 0.68 18.89
C ALA A 177 -14.92 -0.11 17.68
N LYS A 178 -14.49 0.27 16.47
CA LYS A 178 -14.84 -0.43 15.23
C LYS A 178 -14.34 -1.88 15.21
N MET A 179 -13.11 -2.13 15.66
CA MET A 179 -12.54 -3.49 15.69
C MET A 179 -13.25 -4.36 16.73
N VAL A 180 -13.51 -3.85 17.94
CA VAL A 180 -14.25 -4.57 18.98
C VAL A 180 -15.66 -4.93 18.48
N HIS A 181 -16.38 -3.95 17.93
CA HIS A 181 -17.73 -4.15 17.41
C HIS A 181 -17.78 -5.21 16.29
N ARG A 182 -16.79 -5.21 15.39
CA ARG A 182 -16.74 -6.13 14.23
C ARG A 182 -16.19 -7.51 14.53
N HIS A 183 -15.70 -7.75 15.76
CA HIS A 183 -15.22 -9.06 16.22
C HIS A 183 -16.01 -9.56 17.43
N PRO A 184 -17.36 -9.71 17.32
CA PRO A 184 -18.17 -10.26 18.42
C PRO A 184 -17.84 -11.72 18.73
N HIS A 185 -17.06 -12.39 17.88
CA HIS A 185 -16.53 -13.73 18.12
C HIS A 185 -15.25 -13.74 18.97
N VAL A 186 -14.62 -12.58 19.16
CA VAL A 186 -13.47 -12.40 20.07
C VAL A 186 -13.91 -11.68 21.35
N PHE A 187 -14.76 -10.65 21.22
CA PHE A 187 -15.13 -9.76 22.32
C PHE A 187 -16.58 -9.92 22.81
N GLY A 188 -17.31 -10.92 22.31
CA GLY A 188 -18.69 -11.24 22.69
C GLY A 188 -18.94 -12.74 22.62
N ASP A 189 -20.20 -13.12 22.39
CA ASP A 189 -20.63 -14.53 22.50
C ASP A 189 -20.79 -15.25 21.15
N LEU A 190 -20.46 -14.60 20.03
CA LEU A 190 -20.75 -15.15 18.71
C LEU A 190 -19.76 -16.25 18.31
N ALA A 191 -20.18 -17.51 18.33
CA ALA A 191 -19.35 -18.59 17.81
C ALA A 191 -19.25 -18.55 16.27
N VAL A 192 -18.07 -18.83 15.74
CA VAL A 192 -17.78 -18.94 14.29
C VAL A 192 -17.03 -20.24 14.02
N GLY A 193 -17.31 -20.90 12.89
CA GLY A 193 -16.69 -22.18 12.51
C GLY A 193 -15.35 -22.03 11.78
N GLY A 194 -14.97 -20.81 11.38
CA GLY A 194 -13.69 -20.53 10.75
C GLY A 194 -13.63 -19.14 10.10
N ALA A 195 -12.53 -18.86 9.39
CA ALA A 195 -12.28 -17.55 8.78
C ALA A 195 -13.36 -17.11 7.78
N ALA A 196 -13.99 -18.07 7.06
CA ALA A 196 -15.07 -17.76 6.14
C ALA A 196 -16.29 -17.14 6.85
N ASP A 197 -16.67 -17.69 8.00
CA ASP A 197 -17.80 -17.20 8.81
C ASP A 197 -17.49 -15.82 9.40
N VAL A 198 -16.23 -15.56 9.78
CA VAL A 198 -15.76 -14.25 10.24
C VAL A 198 -15.94 -13.19 9.15
N VAL A 199 -15.53 -13.49 7.92
CA VAL A 199 -15.68 -12.56 6.78
C VAL A 199 -17.15 -12.26 6.50
N VAL A 200 -18.02 -13.27 6.56
CA VAL A 200 -19.47 -13.10 6.37
C VAL A 200 -20.06 -12.19 7.45
N ASN A 201 -19.74 -12.42 8.72
CA ASN A 201 -20.24 -11.60 9.82
C ASN A 201 -19.70 -10.17 9.77
N TRP A 202 -18.43 -9.98 9.39
CA TRP A 202 -17.85 -8.66 9.20
C TRP A 202 -18.63 -7.88 8.14
N GLU A 203 -18.87 -8.44 6.96
CA GLU A 203 -19.60 -7.71 5.90
C GLU A 203 -21.05 -7.41 6.32
N LYS A 204 -21.71 -8.27 7.12
CA LYS A 204 -23.03 -7.98 7.71
C LYS A 204 -23.00 -6.75 8.63
N LEU A 205 -22.07 -6.69 9.58
CA LEU A 205 -21.93 -5.58 10.52
C LEU A 205 -21.57 -4.26 9.81
N LYS A 206 -20.69 -4.34 8.81
CA LYS A 206 -20.34 -3.19 7.97
C LYS A 206 -21.54 -2.64 7.19
N LYS A 207 -22.50 -3.50 6.82
CA LYS A 207 -23.74 -3.09 6.15
C LYS A 207 -24.70 -2.38 7.10
N SER A 208 -24.83 -2.84 8.35
CA SER A 208 -25.68 -2.18 9.36
C SER A 208 -25.16 -0.81 9.78
N GLU A 209 -23.84 -0.59 9.78
CA GLU A 209 -23.21 0.69 10.14
C GLU A 209 -23.36 1.79 9.07
N LYS A 210 -23.54 1.43 7.79
CA LYS A 210 -23.40 2.35 6.65
C LYS A 210 -24.69 2.57 5.88
N GLN A 211 -25.77 2.91 6.58
CA GLN A 211 -27.08 3.19 5.98
C GLN A 211 -27.10 4.48 5.11
N THR A 212 -26.05 5.28 5.10
CA THR A 212 -25.99 6.59 4.41
C THR A 212 -25.31 6.57 3.03
N ARG A 213 -24.77 5.43 2.56
CA ARG A 213 -24.13 5.37 1.23
C ARG A 213 -25.14 5.09 0.13
N LEU A 214 -25.17 5.96 -0.87
CA LEU A 214 -26.13 5.89 -1.98
C LEU A 214 -25.65 4.91 -3.07
N SER A 215 -24.33 4.75 -3.25
CA SER A 215 -23.75 3.83 -4.23
C SER A 215 -22.91 2.72 -3.58
N LEU A 216 -22.97 1.53 -4.18
CA LEU A 216 -22.12 0.39 -3.82
C LEU A 216 -20.62 0.69 -4.03
N LEU A 217 -20.32 1.68 -4.89
CA LEU A 217 -18.97 2.07 -5.26
C LEU A 217 -18.39 3.18 -4.37
N ASP A 218 -19.18 3.85 -3.52
CA ASP A 218 -18.75 4.94 -2.60
C ASP A 218 -17.64 4.52 -1.61
N GLY A 219 -17.28 3.24 -1.58
CA GLY A 219 -16.19 2.71 -0.77
C GLY A 219 -14.90 2.39 -1.53
N VAL A 220 -14.79 2.70 -2.82
CA VAL A 220 -13.58 2.49 -3.64
C VAL A 220 -12.87 3.85 -3.81
N PRO A 221 -11.71 4.07 -3.18
CA PRO A 221 -11.00 5.34 -3.33
C PRO A 221 -10.54 5.58 -4.78
N HIS A 222 -10.82 6.76 -5.31
CA HIS A 222 -10.36 7.16 -6.65
C HIS A 222 -8.84 7.33 -6.76
N ALA A 223 -8.14 7.51 -5.62
CA ALA A 223 -6.69 7.63 -5.58
C ALA A 223 -5.96 6.29 -5.72
N LEU A 224 -6.68 5.16 -5.79
CA LEU A 224 -6.07 3.86 -6.02
C LEU A 224 -5.43 3.81 -7.42
N PRO A 225 -4.30 3.09 -7.58
CA PRO A 225 -3.78 2.74 -8.89
C PRO A 225 -4.83 2.04 -9.75
N ALA A 226 -4.70 2.16 -11.07
CA ALA A 226 -5.74 1.77 -12.01
C ALA A 226 -6.21 0.31 -11.86
N LEU A 227 -5.30 -0.66 -11.64
CA LEU A 227 -5.70 -2.07 -11.51
C LEU A 227 -6.36 -2.35 -10.16
N ALA A 228 -5.84 -1.76 -9.08
CA ALA A 228 -6.48 -1.82 -7.76
C ALA A 228 -7.87 -1.17 -7.75
N TYR A 229 -8.02 -0.01 -8.41
CA TYR A 229 -9.31 0.66 -8.60
C TYR A 229 -10.29 -0.22 -9.39
N ALA A 230 -9.86 -0.73 -10.56
CA ALA A 230 -10.64 -1.65 -11.39
C ALA A 230 -11.10 -2.90 -10.60
N GLN A 231 -10.19 -3.51 -9.85
CA GLN A 231 -10.52 -4.66 -9.02
C GLN A 231 -11.53 -4.28 -7.93
N GLY A 232 -11.37 -3.10 -7.33
CA GLY A 232 -12.30 -2.54 -6.35
C GLY A 232 -13.71 -2.39 -6.91
N VAL A 233 -13.87 -1.73 -8.06
CA VAL A 233 -15.18 -1.49 -8.67
C VAL A 233 -15.85 -2.76 -9.17
N GLN A 234 -15.10 -3.79 -9.59
CA GLN A 234 -15.66 -5.10 -9.94
C GLN A 234 -16.08 -5.91 -8.70
N LYS A 235 -15.28 -5.87 -7.64
CA LYS A 235 -15.52 -6.66 -6.41
C LYS A 235 -16.74 -6.19 -5.63
N ARG A 236 -17.10 -4.89 -5.71
CA ARG A 236 -18.20 -4.33 -4.91
C ARG A 236 -19.59 -4.83 -5.35
N PRO A 237 -19.98 -4.76 -6.64
CA PRO A 237 -21.23 -5.36 -7.10
C PRO A 237 -21.26 -6.89 -6.91
N ALA A 238 -20.13 -7.57 -7.15
CA ALA A 238 -20.06 -9.03 -7.02
C ALA A 238 -20.42 -9.52 -5.61
N ARG A 239 -20.06 -8.74 -4.58
CA ARG A 239 -20.40 -9.03 -3.16
C ARG A 239 -21.89 -8.99 -2.86
N VAL A 240 -22.69 -8.29 -3.67
CA VAL A 240 -24.15 -8.21 -3.49
C VAL A 240 -24.91 -9.05 -4.52
N GLY A 241 -24.20 -9.88 -5.30
CA GLY A 241 -24.78 -10.85 -6.22
C GLY A 241 -24.76 -10.45 -7.69
N PHE A 242 -24.24 -9.26 -8.05
CA PHE A 242 -24.07 -8.86 -9.46
C PHE A 242 -22.61 -8.99 -9.90
N ASP A 243 -22.33 -9.93 -10.80
CA ASP A 243 -21.00 -10.11 -11.36
C ASP A 243 -21.10 -10.36 -12.87
N GLU A 244 -20.54 -9.46 -13.68
CA GLU A 244 -20.50 -9.57 -15.14
C GLU A 244 -19.58 -10.71 -15.62
N THR A 245 -18.65 -11.15 -14.77
CA THR A 245 -17.66 -12.19 -15.06
C THR A 245 -17.65 -13.23 -13.93
N PRO A 246 -18.75 -13.97 -13.70
CA PRO A 246 -18.93 -14.81 -12.52
C PRO A 246 -18.08 -16.09 -12.54
N THR A 247 -17.48 -16.43 -13.68
CA THR A 247 -16.66 -17.63 -13.88
C THR A 247 -15.36 -17.28 -14.59
N VAL A 248 -14.34 -18.13 -14.41
CA VAL A 248 -13.07 -18.05 -15.15
C VAL A 248 -13.33 -18.10 -16.67
N ALA A 249 -14.25 -18.97 -17.12
CA ALA A 249 -14.60 -19.08 -18.53
C ALA A 249 -15.16 -17.77 -19.09
N ARG A 250 -16.13 -17.15 -18.40
CA ARG A 250 -16.69 -15.86 -18.84
C ARG A 250 -15.64 -14.75 -18.85
N ALA A 251 -14.77 -14.71 -17.84
CA ALA A 251 -13.68 -13.73 -17.78
C ALA A 251 -12.69 -13.92 -18.94
N LEU A 252 -12.36 -15.16 -19.31
CA LEU A 252 -11.54 -15.46 -20.50
C LEU A 252 -12.23 -15.03 -21.79
N ASP A 253 -13.55 -15.23 -21.90
CA ASP A 253 -14.31 -14.78 -23.07
C ASP A 253 -14.30 -13.25 -23.18
N SER A 254 -14.44 -12.51 -22.06
CA SER A 254 -14.30 -11.05 -22.06
C SER A 254 -12.90 -10.59 -22.50
N VAL A 255 -11.84 -11.29 -22.10
CA VAL A 255 -10.48 -11.00 -22.57
C VAL A 255 -10.35 -11.24 -24.09
N ARG A 256 -10.95 -12.31 -24.60
CA ARG A 256 -10.96 -12.61 -26.05
C ARG A 256 -11.72 -11.56 -26.85
N GLU A 257 -12.93 -11.18 -26.40
CA GLU A 257 -13.76 -10.14 -27.01
C GLU A 257 -12.99 -8.81 -27.15
N ALA A 258 -12.32 -8.38 -26.07
CA ALA A 258 -11.50 -7.16 -26.09
C ALA A 258 -10.28 -7.29 -27.02
N LEU A 259 -9.62 -8.45 -27.04
CA LEU A 259 -8.49 -8.71 -27.94
C LEU A 259 -8.89 -8.72 -29.41
N ASP A 260 -10.04 -9.30 -29.76
CA ASP A 260 -10.54 -9.34 -31.14
C ASP A 260 -10.95 -7.95 -31.63
N THR A 261 -11.45 -7.10 -30.73
CA THR A 261 -11.69 -5.67 -31.00
C THR A 261 -10.38 -4.96 -31.33
N LEU A 262 -9.34 -5.15 -30.50
CA LEU A 262 -8.00 -4.59 -30.73
C LEU A 262 -7.37 -5.08 -32.03
N ARG A 263 -7.53 -6.36 -32.37
CA ARG A 263 -7.04 -6.92 -33.64
C ARG A 263 -7.66 -6.23 -34.84
N SER A 264 -8.97 -5.97 -34.77
CA SER A 264 -9.71 -5.29 -35.84
C SER A 264 -9.22 -3.86 -36.04
N LEU A 265 -8.96 -3.13 -34.94
CA LEU A 265 -8.39 -1.79 -34.99
C LEU A 265 -6.95 -1.81 -35.52
N ALA A 266 -6.10 -2.70 -35.00
CA ALA A 266 -4.70 -2.82 -35.39
C ALA A 266 -4.50 -3.19 -36.87
N ALA A 267 -5.42 -3.94 -37.47
CA ALA A 267 -5.38 -4.27 -38.90
C ALA A 267 -5.47 -3.04 -39.82
N THR A 268 -6.00 -1.93 -39.29
CA THR A 268 -6.12 -0.65 -40.00
C THR A 268 -5.04 0.37 -39.61
N ALA A 269 -4.19 0.04 -38.63
CA ALA A 269 -3.17 0.94 -38.11
C ALA A 269 -1.92 0.95 -39.02
N PRO A 270 -1.33 2.13 -39.30
CA PRO A 270 -0.09 2.20 -40.06
C PRO A 270 1.09 1.59 -39.29
N ALA A 271 1.91 0.79 -39.98
CA ALA A 271 3.14 0.26 -39.39
C ALA A 271 4.18 1.38 -39.22
N ALA A 272 4.47 1.76 -37.97
CA ALA A 272 5.50 2.75 -37.65
C ALA A 272 6.51 2.16 -36.66
N SER A 273 7.79 2.42 -36.90
CA SER A 273 8.85 2.17 -35.91
C SER A 273 8.80 3.27 -34.85
N LEU A 274 8.79 2.89 -33.58
CA LEU A 274 8.81 3.81 -32.44
C LEU A 274 10.24 4.22 -32.04
N GLN A 275 11.27 3.71 -32.71
CA GLN A 275 12.66 4.01 -32.36
C GLN A 275 12.98 5.49 -32.61
N GLY A 276 13.31 6.22 -31.53
CA GLY A 276 13.63 7.65 -31.58
C GLY A 276 12.43 8.58 -31.64
N GLN A 277 11.20 8.08 -31.46
CA GLN A 277 9.99 8.89 -31.34
C GLN A 277 9.67 9.13 -29.86
N ASP A 278 9.24 10.35 -29.53
CA ASP A 278 8.65 10.66 -28.23
C ASP A 278 7.27 9.98 -28.14
N TRP A 279 6.91 9.43 -26.99
CA TRP A 279 5.71 8.60 -26.78
C TRP A 279 4.38 9.37 -26.90
N ALA A 280 4.45 10.64 -27.31
CA ALA A 280 3.37 11.61 -27.23
C ALA A 280 2.10 11.12 -27.94
N ILE A 281 1.00 11.17 -27.18
CA ILE A 281 -0.36 10.88 -27.62
C ILE A 281 -0.70 11.82 -28.79
N SER A 282 -1.04 11.25 -29.95
CA SER A 282 -1.57 12.03 -31.08
C SER A 282 -2.91 12.66 -30.67
N ASN A 283 -2.87 13.95 -30.34
CA ASN A 283 -4.07 14.70 -30.03
C ASN A 283 -4.94 14.85 -31.29
N GLY A 284 -6.08 14.16 -31.33
CA GLY A 284 -7.19 14.51 -32.24
C GLY A 284 -7.58 13.49 -33.30
N ASP A 285 -7.04 12.27 -33.29
CA ASP A 285 -7.52 11.21 -34.20
C ASP A 285 -8.57 10.32 -33.48
N THR A 286 -9.74 10.19 -34.09
CA THR A 286 -10.79 9.24 -33.68
C THR A 286 -10.29 7.80 -33.54
N GLY A 287 -9.26 7.41 -34.30
CA GLY A 287 -8.62 6.09 -34.19
C GLY A 287 -7.87 5.89 -32.87
N ALA A 288 -7.26 6.95 -32.31
CA ALA A 288 -6.53 6.89 -31.05
C ALA A 288 -7.48 6.68 -29.85
N ALA A 289 -8.63 7.36 -29.84
CA ALA A 289 -9.64 7.20 -28.80
C ALA A 289 -10.26 5.79 -28.80
N ALA A 290 -10.54 5.22 -29.98
CA ALA A 290 -11.05 3.86 -30.09
C ALA A 290 -10.02 2.81 -29.64
N ALA A 291 -8.73 3.02 -29.94
CA ALA A 291 -7.66 2.17 -29.46
C ALA A 291 -7.48 2.26 -27.93
N GLU A 292 -7.57 3.47 -27.35
CA GLU A 292 -7.52 3.68 -25.90
C GLU A 292 -8.65 2.95 -25.18
N ASP A 293 -9.89 3.08 -25.66
CA ASP A 293 -11.06 2.39 -25.09
C ASP A 293 -10.90 0.86 -25.17
N ALA A 294 -10.45 0.34 -26.31
CA ALA A 294 -10.23 -1.09 -26.49
C ALA A 294 -9.09 -1.64 -25.62
N ILE A 295 -8.00 -0.88 -25.42
CA ILE A 295 -6.92 -1.22 -24.47
C ILE A 295 -7.47 -1.21 -23.04
N GLY A 296 -8.27 -0.18 -22.69
CA GLY A 296 -8.94 -0.09 -21.40
C GLY A 296 -9.82 -1.30 -21.12
N ALA A 297 -10.64 -1.72 -22.09
CA ALA A 297 -11.48 -2.91 -22.01
C ALA A 297 -10.66 -4.20 -21.79
N LEU A 298 -9.53 -4.36 -22.51
CA LEU A 298 -8.63 -5.51 -22.32
C LEU A 298 -8.01 -5.54 -20.91
N LEU A 299 -7.53 -4.40 -20.42
CA LEU A 299 -6.97 -4.29 -19.07
C LEU A 299 -8.04 -4.58 -18.01
N PHE A 300 -9.25 -4.04 -18.17
CA PHE A 300 -10.37 -4.27 -17.26
C PHE A 300 -10.82 -5.74 -17.24
N ALA A 301 -10.89 -6.40 -18.41
CA ALA A 301 -11.19 -7.83 -18.53
C ALA A 301 -10.09 -8.70 -17.92
N THR A 302 -8.82 -8.29 -18.05
CA THR A 302 -7.69 -8.99 -17.42
C THR A 302 -7.76 -8.91 -15.90
N VAL A 303 -8.19 -7.76 -15.33
CA VAL A 303 -8.44 -7.61 -13.89
C VAL A 303 -9.57 -8.54 -13.42
N ALA A 304 -10.63 -8.69 -14.23
CA ALA A 304 -11.71 -9.62 -13.94
C ALA A 304 -11.24 -11.08 -13.92
N LEU A 305 -10.38 -11.47 -14.88
CA LEU A 305 -9.76 -12.79 -14.90
C LEU A 305 -8.86 -13.02 -13.68
N ALA A 306 -8.01 -12.05 -13.33
CA ALA A 306 -7.16 -12.13 -12.14
C ALA A 306 -8.00 -12.32 -10.86
N ARG A 307 -9.13 -11.60 -10.73
CA ARG A 307 -10.07 -11.74 -9.62
C ARG A 307 -10.65 -13.15 -9.51
N GLN A 308 -11.08 -13.75 -10.63
CA GLN A 308 -11.59 -15.13 -10.65
C GLN A 308 -10.52 -16.16 -10.29
N LEU A 309 -9.26 -15.89 -10.66
CA LEU A 309 -8.09 -16.69 -10.28
C LEU A 309 -7.56 -16.38 -8.87
N ARG A 310 -8.19 -15.46 -8.13
CA ARG A 310 -7.77 -14.99 -6.80
C ARG A 310 -6.35 -14.40 -6.77
N VAL A 311 -5.95 -13.78 -7.87
CA VAL A 311 -4.69 -13.06 -8.02
C VAL A 311 -4.94 -11.56 -7.80
N ILE A 312 -4.02 -10.88 -7.12
CA ILE A 312 -4.03 -9.41 -7.00
C ILE A 312 -3.38 -8.85 -8.28
N PRO A 313 -4.15 -8.16 -9.16
CA PRO A 313 -3.66 -7.76 -10.48
C PRO A 313 -2.54 -6.72 -10.41
N GLU A 314 -2.63 -5.78 -9.44
CA GLU A 314 -1.61 -4.76 -9.20
C GLU A 314 -0.25 -5.40 -8.89
N GLU A 315 -0.21 -6.34 -7.94
CA GLU A 315 1.01 -7.07 -7.58
C GLU A 315 1.51 -7.98 -8.70
N ALA A 316 0.59 -8.63 -9.42
CA ALA A 316 0.97 -9.48 -10.55
C ALA A 316 1.72 -8.69 -11.64
N LEU A 317 1.22 -7.49 -11.98
CA LEU A 317 1.87 -6.62 -12.95
C LEU A 317 3.18 -6.04 -12.40
N ARG A 318 3.19 -5.54 -11.15
CA ARG A 318 4.39 -5.01 -10.51
C ARG A 318 5.51 -6.05 -10.46
N GLY A 319 5.21 -7.27 -10.01
CA GLY A 319 6.18 -8.36 -9.99
C GLY A 319 6.70 -8.74 -11.38
N ARG A 320 5.86 -8.67 -12.43
CA ARG A 320 6.32 -8.91 -13.81
C ARG A 320 7.22 -7.78 -14.32
N ALA A 321 6.88 -6.53 -14.02
CA ALA A 321 7.68 -5.36 -14.39
C ALA A 321 9.03 -5.36 -13.67
N SER A 322 9.05 -5.69 -12.38
CA SER A 322 10.27 -5.81 -11.58
C SER A 322 11.23 -6.86 -12.18
N ARG A 323 10.74 -8.06 -12.49
CA ARG A 323 11.56 -9.10 -13.16
C ARG A 323 12.10 -8.67 -14.52
N PHE A 324 11.36 -7.87 -15.28
CA PHE A 324 11.87 -7.29 -16.52
C PHE A 324 13.01 -6.31 -16.25
N ALA A 325 12.83 -5.40 -15.28
CA ALA A 325 13.84 -4.43 -14.89
C ALA A 325 15.12 -5.12 -14.38
N ASP A 326 14.99 -6.14 -13.53
CA ASP A 326 16.14 -6.89 -13.02
C ASP A 326 16.90 -7.61 -14.12
N ARG A 327 16.17 -8.25 -15.06
CA ARG A 327 16.79 -8.88 -16.23
C ARG A 327 17.51 -7.84 -17.10
N PHE A 328 16.92 -6.66 -17.28
CA PHE A 328 17.54 -5.60 -18.06
C PHE A 328 18.81 -5.06 -17.35
N ARG A 329 18.76 -4.81 -16.05
CA ARG A 329 19.94 -4.42 -15.25
C ARG A 329 21.05 -5.46 -15.32
N ALA A 330 20.71 -6.75 -15.26
CA ALA A 330 21.68 -7.83 -15.42
C ALA A 330 22.33 -7.82 -16.81
N LEU A 331 21.56 -7.49 -17.86
CA LEU A 331 22.09 -7.28 -19.20
C LEU A 331 23.05 -6.09 -19.24
N GLU A 332 22.66 -4.94 -18.67
CA GLU A 332 23.48 -3.72 -18.63
C GLU A 332 24.82 -3.96 -17.91
N THR A 333 24.79 -4.67 -16.79
CA THR A 333 26.00 -5.03 -16.04
C THR A 333 26.97 -5.85 -16.90
N ARG A 334 26.47 -6.86 -17.61
CA ARG A 334 27.33 -7.68 -18.50
C ARG A 334 27.84 -6.90 -19.71
N ALA A 335 27.01 -6.05 -20.31
CA ALA A 335 27.46 -5.20 -21.40
C ALA A 335 28.60 -4.27 -20.96
N ARG A 336 28.51 -3.74 -19.73
CA ARG A 336 29.58 -2.94 -19.14
C ARG A 336 30.84 -3.75 -18.87
N GLU A 337 30.72 -4.98 -18.35
CA GLU A 337 31.84 -5.90 -18.13
C GLU A 337 32.55 -6.27 -19.44
N ASP A 338 31.78 -6.43 -20.53
CA ASP A 338 32.29 -6.70 -21.87
C ASP A 338 32.87 -5.45 -22.58
N GLY A 339 32.75 -4.25 -21.98
CA GLY A 339 33.17 -2.98 -22.59
C GLY A 339 32.31 -2.55 -23.78
N VAL A 340 31.06 -2.99 -23.84
CA VAL A 340 30.14 -2.73 -24.95
C VAL A 340 29.19 -1.57 -24.62
N ASP A 341 29.15 -0.58 -25.51
CA ASP A 341 28.14 0.48 -25.46
C ASP A 341 26.79 -0.03 -25.98
N LEU A 342 25.74 0.12 -25.19
CA LEU A 342 24.38 -0.29 -25.53
C LEU A 342 23.79 0.54 -26.67
N HIS A 343 24.25 1.78 -26.85
CA HIS A 343 23.74 2.67 -27.90
C HIS A 343 24.14 2.22 -29.31
N ASP A 344 25.25 1.49 -29.43
CA ASP A 344 25.77 1.00 -30.71
C ASP A 344 25.26 -0.40 -31.07
N LEU A 345 24.37 -0.98 -30.25
CA LEU A 345 23.88 -2.33 -30.45
C LEU A 345 22.79 -2.41 -31.54
N GLY A 346 23.02 -3.28 -32.53
CA GLY A 346 21.98 -3.73 -33.43
C GLY A 346 20.98 -4.69 -32.76
N MET A 347 19.76 -4.80 -33.30
CA MET A 347 18.67 -5.61 -32.73
C MET A 347 19.03 -7.08 -32.48
N SER A 348 19.84 -7.67 -33.35
CA SER A 348 20.29 -9.07 -33.17
C SER A 348 21.20 -9.24 -31.96
N GLU A 349 22.04 -8.25 -31.64
CA GLU A 349 22.91 -8.27 -30.47
C GLU A 349 22.12 -7.96 -29.19
N TRP A 350 21.20 -6.98 -29.23
CA TRP A 350 20.21 -6.78 -28.18
C TRP A 350 19.50 -8.07 -27.81
N ARG A 351 19.04 -8.83 -28.83
CA ARG A 351 18.33 -10.09 -28.60
C ARG A 351 19.23 -11.16 -27.96
N ARG A 352 20.47 -11.33 -28.45
CA ARG A 352 21.42 -12.28 -27.88
C ARG A 352 21.71 -11.99 -26.40
N ARG A 353 21.99 -10.73 -26.07
CA ARG A 353 22.28 -10.30 -24.70
C ARG A 353 21.06 -10.45 -23.79
N TRP A 354 19.87 -10.12 -24.30
CA TRP A 354 18.61 -10.35 -23.59
C TRP A 354 18.39 -11.82 -23.26
N ASP A 355 18.54 -12.71 -24.24
CA ASP A 355 18.36 -14.15 -24.04
C ASP A 355 19.41 -14.73 -23.08
N ALA A 356 20.66 -14.25 -23.13
CA ALA A 356 21.70 -14.63 -22.16
C ALA A 356 21.39 -14.17 -20.72
N ALA A 357 20.70 -13.04 -20.53
CA ALA A 357 20.30 -12.56 -19.22
C ALA A 357 19.17 -13.42 -18.58
N ALA A 358 18.35 -14.10 -19.38
CA ALA A 358 17.23 -14.93 -18.90
C ALA A 358 17.66 -16.16 -18.10
N THR A 359 18.79 -16.76 -18.48
CA THR A 359 19.23 -18.08 -17.99
C THR A 359 19.58 -18.09 -16.50
N LEU A 360 19.81 -16.92 -15.89
CA LEU A 360 20.29 -16.81 -14.51
C LEU A 360 19.20 -16.41 -13.50
N SER A 361 18.07 -15.85 -13.93
CA SER A 361 16.95 -15.49 -13.03
C SER A 361 16.07 -16.67 -12.61
N ASN A 362 16.24 -17.86 -13.22
CA ASN A 362 15.50 -19.08 -12.89
C ASN A 362 16.22 -19.99 -11.87
N GLN A 363 17.29 -19.51 -11.22
CA GLN A 363 18.05 -20.26 -10.21
C GLN A 363 17.95 -19.67 -8.79
N GLY A 364 17.01 -18.77 -8.52
CA GLY A 364 16.77 -18.17 -7.20
C GLY A 364 15.49 -18.69 -6.56
#